data_AF-A0A1S2LCE0-F1
#
_entry.id   AF-A0A1S2LCE0-F1
#
_cell.length_a   1.000
_cell.length_b   1.000
_cell.length_c   1.000
_cell.angle_alpha   90.00
_cell.angle_beta   90.00
_cell.angle_gamma   90.00
#
_symmetry.space_group_name_H-M   'P 1'
#
loop_
_entity.id
_entity.type
_entity.pdbx_description
1 polymer ?
#
loop_
_entity_poly.entity_id
_entity_poly.type
_entity_poly.pdbx_seq_one_letter_code
_entity_poly.pdbx_strand_id
1 'polypeptide(L)'
;MENDFLYPASLKTKDGTKWGFINKKGEFEIQPDFDFALDFQKNDLATVEKDGRYGCIDRVGNVIVPIKFESLIDFSEGRAAVVFQSAFHVIDEQGQILTKKSYNFISMYQEGRAMFSDIDEDGNFRYGYLNLAGEIVIPLQFETASDFKDGLAIVKIAENYFALIDRSGNLMSQYHYFFVGNYGDGLLTFKMGLNEKVGYIDLNGNVVIQPRFTSAQAFEGGLAVVNEADEVENKYGLIDKKGQFIIKPVYNDVTILGENRVAVGKAIDPQKPYIGSRFAITNWKGQLLTDFMYNHVSQFDHGIASVNESNKAYFIDRSGNRARGLPIVQGAESVALVGRLVRAMKNTRIAYFDRKGRLVWRQNTIIPLTSRYRVLEKKYEPNKDFLVFYPQVDGLKNEKAQVNVNEQLKQRSNLKKVDPNEQLDYTYTGDFNVTFFKNNLLVMELYGYEYYFGAAHGMPTKNYVNLNMINGRFYEIGDLFKKDVDYVIDLSAIIEEMIHTDSQYDYIFPGAFKGIAKDQPFYVDEMNLYIFFAPYEIGPYAAGFPTFKIPFPKIIDMIDTKGEFWLSFH
;
A
#
# COMPACT_ATOMS: atom_id res chain seq x y z
N MET A 1 -23.60 23.91 -10.79
CA MET A 1 -23.94 23.34 -9.48
C MET A 1 -22.66 22.71 -8.96
N GLU A 2 -22.14 23.19 -7.83
CA GLU A 2 -20.95 22.58 -7.21
C GLU A 2 -21.34 21.18 -6.74
N ASN A 3 -20.86 20.13 -7.41
CA ASN A 3 -21.02 18.77 -6.91
C ASN A 3 -20.39 18.73 -5.51
N ASP A 4 -21.19 18.40 -4.50
CA ASP A 4 -20.71 18.30 -3.13
C ASP A 4 -19.69 17.16 -3.07
N PHE A 5 -18.41 17.51 -2.92
CA PHE A 5 -17.34 16.55 -2.75
C PHE A 5 -17.61 15.68 -1.53
N LEU A 6 -17.54 14.37 -1.74
CA LEU A 6 -17.53 13.35 -0.70
C LEU A 6 -16.10 12.88 -0.45
N TYR A 7 -15.82 12.54 0.82
CA TYR A 7 -14.49 12.19 1.28
C TYR A 7 -14.50 10.80 1.92
N PRO A 8 -13.61 9.89 1.52
CA PRO A 8 -13.55 8.56 2.13
C PRO A 8 -13.16 8.69 3.60
N ALA A 9 -13.90 8.02 4.47
CA ALA A 9 -13.77 8.10 5.91
C ALA A 9 -14.12 6.76 6.53
N SER A 10 -13.33 6.31 7.50
CA SER A 10 -13.48 5.00 8.12
C SER A 10 -13.83 5.05 9.59
N LEU A 11 -14.58 4.05 10.04
CA LEU A 11 -14.88 3.81 11.45
C LEU A 11 -14.32 2.45 11.86
N LYS A 12 -13.64 2.41 13.01
CA LYS A 12 -13.35 1.15 13.69
C LYS A 12 -14.64 0.66 14.35
N THR A 13 -15.11 -0.52 13.97
CA THR A 13 -16.34 -1.14 14.48
C THR A 13 -16.02 -2.46 15.19
N LYS A 14 -17.06 -3.15 15.68
CA LYS A 14 -16.93 -4.50 16.24
C LYS A 14 -16.72 -5.60 15.18
N ASP A 15 -16.90 -5.24 13.91
CA ASP A 15 -16.81 -6.09 12.72
C ASP A 15 -15.67 -5.62 11.81
N GLY A 16 -14.59 -5.07 12.40
CA GLY A 16 -13.46 -4.48 11.69
C GLY A 16 -13.62 -2.99 11.35
N THR A 17 -12.66 -2.46 10.60
CA THR A 17 -12.71 -1.09 10.09
C THR A 17 -13.60 -1.03 8.87
N LYS A 18 -14.63 -0.18 8.89
CA LYS A 18 -15.56 0.02 7.76
C LYS A 18 -15.42 1.41 7.19
N TRP A 19 -15.48 1.53 5.87
CA TRP A 19 -15.36 2.77 5.11
C TRP A 19 -16.71 3.20 4.57
N GLY A 20 -16.94 4.51 4.61
CA GLY A 20 -18.03 5.22 3.98
C GLY A 20 -17.52 6.57 3.49
N PHE A 21 -18.44 7.51 3.26
CA PHE A 21 -18.08 8.82 2.73
C PHE A 21 -18.77 9.96 3.48
N ILE A 22 -17.97 10.93 3.91
CA ILE A 22 -18.44 12.13 4.61
C ILE A 22 -18.58 13.32 3.65
N ASN A 23 -19.52 14.21 3.94
CA ASN A 23 -19.60 15.52 3.31
C ASN A 23 -18.57 16.51 3.92
N LYS A 24 -18.55 17.74 3.41
CA LYS A 24 -17.67 18.82 3.91
C LYS A 24 -17.90 19.25 5.37
N LYS A 25 -18.98 18.81 6.01
CA LYS A 25 -19.27 19.04 7.44
C LYS A 25 -18.82 17.87 8.33
N GLY A 26 -18.35 16.77 7.75
CA GLY A 26 -17.92 15.58 8.48
C GLY A 26 -19.04 14.59 8.77
N GLU A 27 -20.22 14.77 8.15
CA GLU A 27 -21.38 13.89 8.30
C GLU A 27 -21.33 12.81 7.22
N PHE A 28 -21.56 11.54 7.57
CA PHE A 28 -21.64 10.45 6.61
C PHE A 28 -22.88 10.57 5.72
N GLU A 29 -22.67 10.75 4.42
CA GLU A 29 -23.72 10.69 3.38
C GLU A 29 -23.86 9.25 2.86
N ILE A 30 -22.74 8.53 2.76
CA ILE A 30 -22.69 7.09 2.51
C ILE A 30 -22.19 6.45 3.79
N GLN A 31 -23.05 5.65 4.42
CA GLN A 31 -22.74 5.01 5.71
C GLN A 31 -21.57 4.02 5.56
N PRO A 32 -20.73 3.86 6.61
CA PRO A 32 -19.66 2.89 6.59
C PRO A 32 -20.18 1.45 6.48
N ASP A 33 -19.89 0.79 5.37
CA ASP A 33 -20.28 -0.60 5.08
C ASP A 33 -19.25 -1.34 4.19
N PHE A 34 -18.27 -0.61 3.64
CA PHE A 34 -17.21 -1.17 2.81
C PHE A 34 -15.99 -1.54 3.66
N ASP A 35 -15.21 -2.53 3.24
CA ASP A 35 -13.95 -2.89 3.90
C ASP A 35 -12.84 -1.88 3.55
N PHE A 36 -12.93 -1.27 2.37
CA PHE A 36 -12.01 -0.22 1.91
C PHE A 36 -12.70 0.71 0.90
N ALA A 37 -12.24 1.96 0.80
CA ALA A 37 -12.74 2.93 -0.16
C ALA A 37 -11.67 3.94 -0.56
N LEU A 38 -11.57 4.22 -1.87
CA LEU A 38 -10.71 5.25 -2.45
C LEU A 38 -11.44 6.58 -2.67
N ASP A 39 -10.69 7.63 -3.00
CA ASP A 39 -11.25 8.92 -3.39
C ASP A 39 -12.11 8.78 -4.67
N PHE A 40 -13.09 9.67 -4.82
CA PHE A 40 -13.81 9.80 -6.09
C PHE A 40 -12.84 10.26 -7.20
N GLN A 41 -12.78 9.48 -8.27
CA GLN A 41 -11.98 9.72 -9.46
C GLN A 41 -12.61 10.84 -10.32
N LYS A 42 -11.92 11.24 -11.40
CA LYS A 42 -12.38 12.32 -12.31
C LYS A 42 -13.72 12.00 -13.01
N ASN A 43 -14.08 10.73 -13.13
CA ASN A 43 -15.34 10.25 -13.70
C ASN A 43 -16.46 10.10 -12.65
N ASP A 44 -16.28 10.66 -11.45
CA ASP A 44 -17.26 10.61 -10.35
C ASP A 44 -17.56 9.20 -9.80
N LEU A 45 -16.69 8.23 -10.07
CA LEU A 45 -16.72 6.90 -9.44
C LEU A 45 -15.69 6.79 -8.31
N ALA A 46 -16.03 6.05 -7.25
CA ALA A 46 -15.10 5.66 -6.21
C ALA A 46 -14.96 4.14 -6.17
N THR A 47 -13.72 3.64 -6.19
CA THR A 47 -13.42 2.22 -5.99
C THR A 47 -13.67 1.85 -4.53
N VAL A 48 -14.43 0.77 -4.32
CA VAL A 48 -14.74 0.23 -2.99
C VAL A 48 -14.47 -1.27 -2.96
N GLU A 49 -14.09 -1.76 -1.78
CA GLU A 49 -13.94 -3.18 -1.49
C GLU A 49 -15.03 -3.63 -0.52
N LYS A 50 -15.63 -4.80 -0.79
CA LYS A 50 -16.52 -5.49 0.14
C LYS A 50 -16.31 -7.00 0.01
N ASP A 51 -16.14 -7.68 1.13
CA ASP A 51 -15.95 -9.13 1.22
C ASP A 51 -14.79 -9.64 0.33
N GLY A 52 -13.70 -8.87 0.28
CA GLY A 52 -12.51 -9.20 -0.52
C GLY A 52 -12.68 -9.02 -2.04
N ARG A 53 -13.73 -8.33 -2.47
CA ARG A 53 -14.01 -8.05 -3.89
C ARG A 53 -14.13 -6.55 -4.13
N TYR A 54 -13.74 -6.12 -5.32
CA TYR A 54 -13.72 -4.72 -5.74
C TYR A 54 -14.85 -4.41 -6.73
N GLY A 55 -15.37 -3.19 -6.63
CA GLY A 55 -16.30 -2.57 -7.55
C GLY A 55 -16.23 -1.04 -7.42
N CYS A 56 -17.21 -0.33 -8.01
CA CYS A 56 -17.25 1.13 -7.94
C CYS A 56 -18.66 1.63 -7.63
N ILE A 57 -18.72 2.72 -6.87
CA ILE A 57 -19.97 3.42 -6.54
C ILE A 57 -19.99 4.85 -7.09
N ASP A 58 -21.18 5.39 -7.27
CA ASP A 58 -21.39 6.82 -7.55
C ASP A 58 -21.44 7.68 -6.26
N ARG A 59 -21.64 8.99 -6.43
CA ARG A 59 -21.68 9.97 -5.33
C ARG A 59 -22.88 9.85 -4.39
N VAL A 60 -23.87 9.01 -4.69
CA VAL A 60 -25.00 8.74 -3.78
C VAL A 60 -24.96 7.32 -3.22
N GLY A 61 -23.91 6.55 -3.54
CA GLY A 61 -23.69 5.20 -3.02
C GLY A 61 -24.28 4.09 -3.87
N ASN A 62 -24.77 4.37 -5.09
CA ASN A 62 -25.21 3.31 -5.99
C ASN A 62 -24.00 2.55 -6.54
N VAL A 63 -24.05 1.22 -6.51
CA VAL A 63 -23.04 0.38 -7.17
C VAL A 63 -23.20 0.49 -8.69
N ILE A 64 -22.21 1.08 -9.36
CA ILE A 64 -22.17 1.24 -10.82
C ILE A 64 -21.36 0.10 -11.45
N VAL A 65 -20.20 -0.21 -10.87
CA VAL A 65 -19.41 -1.38 -11.26
C VAL A 65 -19.63 -2.46 -10.19
N PRO A 66 -20.16 -3.65 -10.55
CA PRO A 66 -20.46 -4.70 -9.58
C PRO A 66 -19.25 -5.10 -8.72
N ILE A 67 -19.48 -5.28 -7.42
CA ILE A 67 -18.44 -5.68 -6.46
C ILE A 67 -18.20 -7.20 -6.59
N LYS A 68 -17.33 -7.57 -7.54
CA LYS A 68 -17.04 -8.99 -7.86
C LYS A 68 -15.60 -9.24 -8.33
N PHE A 69 -14.83 -8.19 -8.56
CA PHE A 69 -13.47 -8.30 -9.09
C PHE A 69 -12.47 -8.58 -7.97
N GLU A 70 -11.40 -9.32 -8.27
CA GLU A 70 -10.32 -9.63 -7.32
C GLU A 70 -9.39 -8.44 -7.15
N SER A 71 -9.29 -7.61 -8.18
CA SER A 71 -8.59 -6.33 -8.18
C SER A 71 -9.23 -5.41 -9.23
N LEU A 72 -9.22 -4.11 -8.98
CA LEU A 72 -9.69 -3.08 -9.89
C LEU A 72 -8.72 -1.90 -9.86
N ILE A 73 -8.06 -1.64 -10.98
CA ILE A 73 -7.18 -0.49 -11.18
C ILE A 73 -8.05 0.73 -11.52
N ASP A 74 -7.69 1.91 -11.04
CA ASP A 74 -8.41 3.16 -11.32
C ASP A 74 -8.64 3.39 -12.82
N PHE A 75 -9.75 4.06 -13.14
CA PHE A 75 -10.09 4.38 -14.52
C PHE A 75 -9.10 5.39 -15.11
N SER A 76 -8.56 5.04 -16.27
CA SER A 76 -7.83 5.94 -17.15
C SER A 76 -8.49 5.93 -18.53
N GLU A 77 -8.73 7.11 -19.10
CA GLU A 77 -9.37 7.26 -20.41
C GLU A 77 -10.70 6.50 -20.56
N GLY A 78 -11.46 6.39 -19.45
CA GLY A 78 -12.74 5.68 -19.38
C GLY A 78 -12.63 4.15 -19.34
N ARG A 79 -11.44 3.59 -19.06
CA ARG A 79 -11.18 2.15 -18.96
C ARG A 79 -10.44 1.79 -17.69
N ALA A 80 -10.71 0.60 -17.17
CA ALA A 80 -10.00 0.04 -16.04
C ALA A 80 -9.55 -1.39 -16.35
N ALA A 81 -8.37 -1.76 -15.86
CA ALA A 81 -7.92 -3.14 -15.83
C ALA A 81 -8.38 -3.80 -14.53
N VAL A 82 -8.95 -5.00 -14.62
CA VAL A 82 -9.46 -5.77 -13.48
C VAL A 82 -8.91 -7.18 -13.50
N VAL A 83 -8.81 -7.79 -12.32
CA VAL A 83 -8.59 -9.23 -12.19
C VAL A 83 -9.95 -9.89 -11.93
N PHE A 84 -10.31 -10.85 -12.78
CA PHE A 84 -11.54 -11.64 -12.66
C PHE A 84 -11.22 -13.08 -13.05
N GLN A 85 -11.61 -14.05 -12.20
CA GLN A 85 -11.29 -15.46 -12.44
C GLN A 85 -9.78 -15.68 -12.61
N SER A 86 -8.98 -15.05 -11.75
CA SER A 86 -7.52 -15.13 -11.72
C SER A 86 -6.78 -14.61 -12.98
N ALA A 87 -7.43 -13.79 -13.81
CA ALA A 87 -6.78 -13.21 -14.99
C ALA A 87 -7.22 -11.76 -15.29
N PHE A 88 -6.43 -11.04 -16.08
CA PHE A 88 -6.69 -9.64 -16.41
C PHE A 88 -7.71 -9.48 -17.53
N HIS A 89 -8.61 -8.51 -17.34
CA HIS A 89 -9.60 -8.04 -18.30
C HIS A 89 -9.65 -6.50 -18.31
N VAL A 90 -10.18 -5.93 -19.39
CA VAL A 90 -10.53 -4.50 -19.46
C VAL A 90 -12.02 -4.34 -19.27
N ILE A 91 -12.43 -3.38 -18.45
CA ILE A 91 -13.84 -2.96 -18.31
C ILE A 91 -14.05 -1.51 -18.74
N ASP A 92 -15.29 -1.19 -19.11
CA ASP A 92 -15.80 0.19 -19.16
C ASP A 92 -16.28 0.69 -17.79
N GLU A 93 -16.74 1.93 -17.73
CA GLU A 93 -17.24 2.59 -16.51
C GLU A 93 -18.57 1.99 -15.98
N GLN A 94 -19.20 1.09 -16.74
CA GLN A 94 -20.38 0.34 -16.32
C GLN A 94 -20.01 -1.08 -15.85
N GLY A 95 -18.72 -1.42 -15.84
CA GLY A 95 -18.22 -2.74 -15.45
C GLY A 95 -18.40 -3.82 -16.51
N GLN A 96 -18.68 -3.45 -17.77
CA GLN A 96 -18.76 -4.39 -18.87
C GLN A 96 -17.36 -4.79 -19.31
N ILE A 97 -17.09 -6.09 -19.36
CA ILE A 97 -15.82 -6.62 -19.87
C ILE A 97 -15.76 -6.40 -21.38
N LEU A 98 -14.72 -5.70 -21.83
CA LEU A 98 -14.50 -5.37 -23.25
C LEU A 98 -13.56 -6.35 -23.95
N THR A 99 -12.66 -7.00 -23.20
CA THR A 99 -11.72 -7.96 -23.78
C THR A 99 -12.45 -9.25 -24.19
N LYS A 100 -12.09 -9.78 -25.37
CA LYS A 100 -12.65 -11.05 -25.90
C LYS A 100 -12.04 -12.30 -25.26
N LYS A 101 -10.89 -12.14 -24.58
CA LYS A 101 -10.19 -13.18 -23.81
C LYS A 101 -9.56 -12.59 -22.54
N SER A 102 -9.02 -13.45 -21.70
CA SER A 102 -8.22 -13.10 -20.53
C SER A 102 -6.74 -12.92 -20.90
N TYR A 103 -5.99 -12.22 -20.05
CA TYR A 103 -4.54 -11.96 -20.22
C TYR A 103 -3.80 -12.13 -18.89
N ASN A 104 -2.47 -12.28 -18.95
CA ASN A 104 -1.64 -12.40 -17.75
C ASN A 104 -1.38 -11.04 -17.10
N PHE A 105 -1.38 -9.96 -17.88
CA PHE A 105 -1.23 -8.59 -17.39
C PHE A 105 -1.81 -7.58 -18.37
N ILE A 106 -2.38 -6.49 -17.86
CA ILE A 106 -2.80 -5.32 -18.63
C ILE A 106 -2.43 -4.05 -17.83
N SER A 107 -1.74 -3.10 -18.45
CA SER A 107 -1.40 -1.80 -17.86
C SER A 107 -2.58 -0.82 -17.89
N MET A 108 -2.43 0.33 -17.23
CA MET A 108 -3.39 1.44 -17.37
C MET A 108 -3.44 1.94 -18.81
N TYR A 109 -4.57 2.51 -19.22
CA TYR A 109 -4.66 3.17 -20.51
C TYR A 109 -3.90 4.49 -20.51
N GLN A 110 -3.06 4.69 -21.52
CA GLN A 110 -2.36 5.93 -21.79
C GLN A 110 -2.34 6.17 -23.30
N GLU A 111 -2.80 7.34 -23.72
CA GLU A 111 -2.89 7.73 -25.14
C GLU A 111 -3.70 6.73 -25.98
N GLY A 112 -4.82 6.25 -25.45
CA GLY A 112 -5.73 5.31 -26.08
C GLY A 112 -5.14 3.92 -26.30
N ARG A 113 -4.11 3.54 -25.54
CA ARG A 113 -3.46 2.23 -25.57
C ARG A 113 -3.27 1.68 -24.16
N ALA A 114 -3.39 0.37 -24.01
CA ALA A 114 -2.92 -0.33 -22.82
C ALA A 114 -1.94 -1.41 -23.27
N MET A 115 -0.78 -1.48 -22.62
CA MET A 115 0.16 -2.58 -22.80
C MET A 115 -0.45 -3.84 -22.18
N PHE A 116 -0.37 -4.96 -22.87
CA PHE A 116 -0.74 -6.26 -22.29
C PHE A 116 0.40 -7.26 -22.46
N SER A 117 0.44 -8.25 -21.57
CA SER A 117 1.33 -9.41 -21.73
C SER A 117 0.57 -10.72 -21.65
N ASP A 118 1.09 -11.70 -22.38
CA ASP A 118 0.58 -13.06 -22.46
C ASP A 118 1.72 -14.01 -22.89
N ILE A 119 1.47 -15.30 -22.84
CA ILE A 119 2.43 -16.34 -23.24
C ILE A 119 2.27 -16.61 -24.75
N ASP A 120 3.37 -16.60 -25.50
CA ASP A 120 3.40 -16.96 -26.93
C ASP A 120 3.38 -18.47 -27.16
N GLU A 121 3.37 -18.91 -28.43
CA GLU A 121 3.31 -20.33 -28.81
C GLU A 121 4.51 -21.15 -28.28
N ASP A 122 5.63 -20.48 -28.00
CA ASP A 122 6.88 -21.07 -27.50
C ASP A 122 6.98 -21.03 -25.96
N GLY A 123 5.96 -20.55 -25.26
CA GLY A 123 5.95 -20.46 -23.80
C GLY A 123 6.63 -19.20 -23.24
N ASN A 124 6.97 -18.22 -24.06
CA ASN A 124 7.63 -17.00 -23.61
C ASN A 124 6.62 -15.89 -23.32
N PHE A 125 6.87 -15.11 -22.26
CA PHE A 125 6.14 -13.87 -22.05
C PHE A 125 6.47 -12.86 -23.14
N ARG A 126 5.42 -12.32 -23.75
CA ARG A 126 5.52 -11.29 -24.79
C ARG A 126 4.58 -10.15 -24.47
N TYR A 127 4.78 -9.03 -25.15
CA TYR A 127 3.99 -7.82 -24.98
C TYR A 127 3.37 -7.35 -26.30
N GLY A 128 2.19 -6.75 -26.19
CA GLY A 128 1.46 -6.09 -27.27
C GLY A 128 0.61 -4.95 -26.73
N TYR A 129 -0.29 -4.39 -27.55
CA TYR A 129 -1.14 -3.28 -27.13
C TYR A 129 -2.61 -3.44 -27.53
N LEU A 130 -3.48 -3.07 -26.60
CA LEU A 130 -4.93 -2.99 -26.76
C LEU A 130 -5.37 -1.56 -27.11
N ASN A 131 -6.46 -1.42 -27.86
CA ASN A 131 -7.18 -0.14 -28.03
C ASN A 131 -8.26 0.03 -26.96
N LEU A 132 -8.92 1.19 -26.91
CA LEU A 132 -10.02 1.47 -25.97
C LEU A 132 -11.25 0.56 -26.13
N ALA A 133 -11.37 -0.24 -27.20
CA ALA A 133 -12.41 -1.27 -27.32
C ALA A 133 -11.97 -2.62 -26.72
N GLY A 134 -10.77 -2.70 -26.12
CA GLY A 134 -10.20 -3.95 -25.61
C GLY A 134 -9.70 -4.88 -26.72
N GLU A 135 -9.52 -4.37 -27.94
CA GLU A 135 -9.06 -5.14 -29.09
C GLU A 135 -7.55 -5.02 -29.26
N ILE A 136 -6.90 -6.12 -29.63
CA ILE A 136 -5.48 -6.15 -29.96
C ILE A 136 -5.26 -5.34 -31.24
N VAL A 137 -4.51 -4.25 -31.14
CA VAL A 137 -4.12 -3.40 -32.28
C VAL A 137 -2.64 -3.48 -32.60
N ILE A 138 -1.82 -3.89 -31.62
CA ILE A 138 -0.43 -4.28 -31.85
C ILE A 138 -0.27 -5.69 -31.28
N PRO A 139 0.04 -6.69 -32.13
CA PRO A 139 0.15 -8.08 -31.70
C PRO A 139 1.18 -8.33 -30.61
N LEU A 140 1.00 -9.46 -29.93
CA LEU A 140 1.89 -10.02 -28.92
C LEU A 140 3.22 -10.45 -29.58
N GLN A 141 4.23 -9.59 -29.59
CA GLN A 141 5.49 -9.86 -30.32
C GLN A 141 6.76 -9.31 -29.67
N PHE A 142 6.66 -8.47 -28.64
CA PHE A 142 7.81 -7.82 -28.01
C PHE A 142 8.28 -8.57 -26.77
N GLU A 143 9.59 -8.64 -26.51
CA GLU A 143 10.16 -9.18 -25.26
C GLU A 143 9.82 -8.29 -24.05
N THR A 144 9.84 -6.97 -24.25
CA THR A 144 9.40 -5.96 -23.28
C THR A 144 8.79 -4.78 -24.02
N ALA A 145 7.97 -4.00 -23.33
CA ALA A 145 7.33 -2.81 -23.87
C ALA A 145 7.20 -1.73 -22.78
N SER A 146 7.07 -0.48 -23.21
CA SER A 146 6.76 0.68 -22.36
C SER A 146 5.39 1.24 -22.71
N ASP A 147 4.76 1.97 -21.79
CA ASP A 147 3.54 2.71 -22.10
C ASP A 147 3.83 3.81 -23.15
N PHE A 148 2.79 4.21 -23.89
CA PHE A 148 2.92 5.28 -24.87
C PHE A 148 3.07 6.64 -24.20
N LYS A 149 4.03 7.43 -24.66
CA LYS A 149 4.24 8.83 -24.26
C LYS A 149 4.61 9.66 -25.47
N ASP A 150 3.89 10.76 -25.69
CA ASP A 150 4.03 11.64 -26.84
C ASP A 150 3.92 10.89 -28.19
N GLY A 151 3.02 9.91 -28.24
CA GLY A 151 2.75 9.07 -29.42
C GLY A 151 3.77 7.97 -29.68
N LEU A 152 4.73 7.77 -28.78
CA LEU A 152 5.86 6.87 -28.96
C LEU A 152 5.95 5.85 -27.83
N ALA A 153 6.42 4.64 -28.16
CA ALA A 153 6.79 3.63 -27.18
C ALA A 153 8.12 2.96 -27.56
N ILE A 154 8.89 2.60 -26.54
CA ILE A 154 10.07 1.75 -26.67
C ILE A 154 9.68 0.30 -26.42
N VAL A 155 10.14 -0.57 -27.30
CA VAL A 155 9.93 -2.02 -27.23
C VAL A 155 11.24 -2.75 -27.46
N LYS A 156 11.41 -3.91 -26.82
CA LYS A 156 12.52 -4.82 -27.07
C LYS A 156 12.07 -5.91 -28.03
N ILE A 157 12.75 -6.06 -29.16
CA ILE A 157 12.38 -7.00 -30.23
C ILE A 157 13.26 -8.26 -30.23
N ALA A 158 14.48 -8.17 -29.69
CA ALA A 158 15.40 -9.29 -29.49
C ALA A 158 16.48 -8.91 -28.46
N GLU A 159 17.36 -9.85 -28.12
CA GLU A 159 18.53 -9.59 -27.28
C GLU A 159 19.37 -8.42 -27.83
N ASN A 160 19.54 -7.36 -27.02
CA ASN A 160 20.21 -6.12 -27.38
C ASN A 160 19.59 -5.32 -28.54
N TYR A 161 18.39 -5.68 -29.01
CA TYR A 161 17.68 -4.93 -30.05
C TYR A 161 16.41 -4.29 -29.51
N PHE A 162 16.39 -2.96 -29.55
CA PHE A 162 15.25 -2.13 -29.17
C PHE A 162 14.71 -1.39 -30.38
N ALA A 163 13.45 -1.02 -30.33
CA ALA A 163 12.77 -0.27 -31.36
C ALA A 163 11.91 0.85 -30.74
N LEU A 164 11.84 1.96 -31.46
CA LEU A 164 10.85 3.00 -31.22
C LEU A 164 9.68 2.75 -32.17
N ILE A 165 8.47 2.68 -31.63
CA ILE A 165 7.24 2.48 -32.42
C ILE A 165 6.26 3.63 -32.21
N ASP A 166 5.44 3.89 -33.24
CA ASP A 166 4.28 4.77 -33.11
C ASP A 166 3.06 4.02 -32.54
N ARG A 167 1.96 4.75 -32.29
CA ARG A 167 0.70 4.19 -31.75
C ARG A 167 0.01 3.16 -32.65
N SER A 168 0.40 3.07 -33.92
CA SER A 168 -0.09 2.04 -34.85
C SER A 168 0.82 0.81 -34.88
N GLY A 169 1.94 0.83 -34.14
CA GLY A 169 2.95 -0.22 -34.13
C GLY A 169 3.95 -0.12 -35.29
N ASN A 170 3.94 0.99 -36.05
CA ASN A 170 4.92 1.19 -37.10
C ASN A 170 6.30 1.43 -36.47
N LEU A 171 7.30 0.76 -37.02
CA LEU A 171 8.68 0.93 -36.63
C LEU A 171 9.18 2.30 -37.08
N MET A 172 9.60 3.13 -36.12
CA MET A 172 10.18 4.45 -36.37
C MET A 172 11.71 4.37 -36.47
N SER A 173 12.33 3.69 -35.49
CA SER A 173 13.79 3.54 -35.39
C SER A 173 14.14 2.23 -34.70
N GLN A 174 15.37 1.74 -34.94
CA GLN A 174 15.94 0.59 -34.26
C GLN A 174 17.29 0.93 -33.64
N TYR A 175 17.58 0.25 -32.53
CA TYR A 175 18.78 0.47 -31.73
C TYR A 175 19.41 -0.87 -31.36
N HIS A 176 20.73 -0.97 -31.55
CA HIS A 176 21.52 -2.12 -31.12
C HIS A 176 22.32 -1.74 -29.87
N TYR A 177 21.69 -1.90 -28.70
CA TYR A 177 22.25 -1.57 -27.40
C TYR A 177 21.80 -2.58 -26.36
N PHE A 178 22.64 -2.79 -25.33
CA PHE A 178 22.28 -3.65 -24.20
C PHE A 178 20.96 -3.23 -23.54
N PHE A 179 20.72 -1.92 -23.46
CA PHE A 179 19.51 -1.35 -22.90
C PHE A 179 19.17 -0.02 -23.58
N VAL A 180 17.87 0.20 -23.84
CA VAL A 180 17.29 1.51 -24.16
C VAL A 180 16.09 1.72 -23.23
N GLY A 181 16.09 2.84 -22.50
CA GLY A 181 15.04 3.18 -21.55
C GLY A 181 13.93 4.06 -22.13
N ASN A 182 13.04 4.51 -21.25
CA ASN A 182 11.83 5.23 -21.64
C ASN A 182 12.11 6.56 -22.33
N TYR A 183 11.19 6.93 -23.22
CA TYR A 183 11.15 8.22 -23.89
C TYR A 183 10.88 9.37 -22.91
N GLY A 184 11.63 10.46 -23.06
CA GLY A 184 11.38 11.72 -22.39
C GLY A 184 11.93 12.90 -23.17
N ASP A 185 11.08 13.88 -23.48
CA ASP A 185 11.43 15.11 -24.20
C ASP A 185 12.32 14.90 -25.45
N GLY A 186 12.12 13.83 -26.22
CA GLY A 186 12.90 13.56 -27.43
C GLY A 186 14.28 12.90 -27.22
N LEU A 187 14.59 12.44 -26.01
CA LEU A 187 15.80 11.67 -25.70
C LEU A 187 15.45 10.33 -25.03
N LEU A 188 16.36 9.37 -25.16
CA LEU A 188 16.25 8.03 -24.60
C LEU A 188 17.53 7.71 -23.83
N THR A 189 17.42 7.09 -22.65
CA THR A 189 18.59 6.55 -21.96
C THR A 189 19.08 5.30 -22.66
N PHE A 190 20.38 5.04 -22.66
CA PHE A 190 20.94 3.80 -23.21
C PHE A 190 22.19 3.31 -22.46
N LYS A 191 22.48 2.01 -22.57
CA LYS A 191 23.72 1.38 -22.08
C LYS A 191 24.34 0.47 -23.15
N MET A 192 25.68 0.42 -23.16
CA MET A 192 26.44 -0.47 -24.05
C MET A 192 26.59 -1.91 -23.50
N GLY A 193 26.45 -2.09 -22.19
CA GLY A 193 26.61 -3.37 -21.50
C GLY A 193 26.04 -3.33 -20.08
N LEU A 194 25.99 -4.49 -19.41
CA LEU A 194 25.36 -4.64 -18.09
C LEU A 194 25.93 -3.69 -17.03
N ASN A 195 27.25 -3.58 -16.97
CA ASN A 195 27.97 -2.74 -15.99
C ASN A 195 28.46 -1.41 -16.57
N GLU A 196 28.02 -1.07 -17.78
CA GLU A 196 28.40 0.17 -18.44
C GLU A 196 27.55 1.34 -17.95
N LYS A 197 28.12 2.54 -18.07
CA LYS A 197 27.44 3.79 -17.72
C LYS A 197 26.26 4.05 -18.66
N VAL A 198 25.34 4.88 -18.18
CA VAL A 198 24.19 5.37 -18.94
C VAL A 198 24.56 6.65 -19.68
N GLY A 199 24.15 6.73 -20.95
CA GLY A 199 24.15 7.94 -21.76
C GLY A 199 22.76 8.25 -22.31
N TYR A 200 22.68 9.20 -23.23
CA TYR A 200 21.44 9.54 -23.94
C TYR A 200 21.62 9.56 -25.45
N ILE A 201 20.65 8.99 -26.17
CA ILE A 201 20.53 9.04 -27.63
C ILE A 201 19.30 9.86 -28.03
N ASP A 202 19.34 10.42 -29.23
CA ASP A 202 18.15 10.95 -29.90
C ASP A 202 17.28 9.83 -30.49
N LEU A 203 16.15 10.20 -31.10
CA LEU A 203 15.22 9.25 -31.73
C LEU A 203 15.77 8.54 -32.97
N ASN A 204 16.90 8.99 -33.52
CA ASN A 204 17.59 8.33 -34.63
C ASN A 204 18.72 7.42 -34.12
N GLY A 205 18.95 7.35 -32.81
CA GLY A 205 20.02 6.57 -32.20
C GLY A 205 21.37 7.28 -32.14
N ASN A 206 21.44 8.58 -32.46
CA ASN A 206 22.68 9.32 -32.33
C ASN A 206 22.95 9.65 -30.87
N VAL A 207 24.17 9.41 -30.39
CA VAL A 207 24.58 9.75 -29.02
C VAL A 207 24.59 11.26 -28.83
N VAL A 208 23.70 11.76 -27.96
CA VAL A 208 23.61 13.19 -27.57
C VAL A 208 24.41 13.45 -26.31
N ILE A 209 24.37 12.53 -25.35
CA ILE A 209 25.16 12.60 -24.12
C ILE A 209 25.91 11.28 -23.98
N GLN A 210 27.24 11.36 -23.95
CA GLN A 210 28.11 10.18 -23.83
C GLN A 210 27.83 9.42 -22.51
N PRO A 211 27.90 8.08 -22.52
CA PRO A 211 27.78 7.28 -21.31
C PRO A 211 28.75 7.73 -20.22
N ARG A 212 28.22 8.14 -19.06
CA ARG A 212 29.04 8.51 -17.90
C ARG A 212 28.33 8.39 -16.55
N PHE A 213 27.01 8.27 -16.53
CA PHE A 213 26.21 8.20 -15.32
C PHE A 213 26.04 6.75 -14.84
N THR A 214 26.03 6.49 -13.53
CA THR A 214 25.65 5.16 -13.02
C THR A 214 24.16 4.90 -13.12
N SER A 215 23.35 5.95 -12.99
CA SER A 215 21.91 5.91 -13.27
C SER A 215 21.44 7.24 -13.86
N ALA A 216 20.37 7.18 -14.63
CA ALA A 216 19.80 8.33 -15.32
C ALA A 216 18.30 8.11 -15.55
N GLN A 217 17.49 9.11 -15.23
CA GLN A 217 16.05 9.11 -15.50
C GLN A 217 15.76 9.64 -16.91
N ALA A 218 14.56 9.34 -17.42
CA ALA A 218 14.07 9.96 -18.65
C ALA A 218 13.95 11.49 -18.47
N PHE A 219 14.08 12.25 -19.55
CA PHE A 219 13.90 13.69 -19.48
C PHE A 219 12.43 14.06 -19.24
N GLU A 220 12.22 15.04 -18.37
CA GLU A 220 10.92 15.66 -18.11
C GLU A 220 11.11 17.17 -17.93
N GLY A 221 10.35 17.97 -18.69
CA GLY A 221 10.47 19.44 -18.64
C GLY A 221 11.85 19.96 -19.09
N GLY A 222 12.56 19.20 -19.91
CA GLY A 222 13.90 19.50 -20.40
C GLY A 222 15.03 19.16 -19.43
N LEU A 223 14.72 18.47 -18.33
CA LEU A 223 15.67 18.13 -17.26
C LEU A 223 15.67 16.64 -16.98
N ALA A 224 16.78 16.11 -16.50
CA ALA A 224 16.87 14.72 -16.06
C ALA A 224 17.69 14.59 -14.77
N VAL A 225 17.23 13.71 -13.87
CA VAL A 225 17.98 13.32 -12.67
C VAL A 225 19.00 12.24 -13.05
N VAL A 226 20.25 12.42 -12.60
CA VAL A 226 21.36 11.50 -12.88
C VAL A 226 22.19 11.25 -11.64
N ASN A 227 22.83 10.09 -11.55
CA ASN A 227 23.79 9.73 -10.51
C ASN A 227 25.19 9.51 -11.12
N GLU A 228 26.23 10.03 -10.47
CA GLU A 228 27.63 9.82 -10.87
C GLU A 228 28.46 8.99 -9.88
N ALA A 229 27.90 8.55 -8.75
CA ALA A 229 28.63 7.73 -7.80
C ALA A 229 28.91 6.33 -8.36
N ASP A 230 30.16 5.87 -8.25
CA ASP A 230 30.63 4.56 -8.72
C ASP A 230 30.25 3.38 -7.80
N GLU A 231 29.91 3.65 -6.53
CA GLU A 231 29.67 2.64 -5.49
C GLU A 231 28.28 2.81 -4.81
N VAL A 232 28.15 2.36 -3.56
CA VAL A 232 26.95 2.43 -2.70
C VAL A 232 26.57 3.87 -2.31
N GLU A 233 27.44 4.85 -2.61
CA GLU A 233 27.13 6.26 -2.40
C GLU A 233 26.08 6.76 -3.41
N ASN A 234 25.30 7.75 -3.01
CA ASN A 234 24.39 8.45 -3.91
C ASN A 234 24.91 9.87 -4.17
N LYS A 235 25.17 10.18 -5.44
CA LYS A 235 25.57 11.51 -5.92
C LYS A 235 24.64 11.94 -7.04
N TYR A 236 23.40 12.21 -6.68
CA TYR A 236 22.36 12.68 -7.58
C TYR A 236 22.51 14.17 -7.90
N GLY A 237 22.34 14.49 -9.18
CA GLY A 237 22.30 15.84 -9.73
C GLY A 237 21.19 15.97 -10.78
N LEU A 238 21.12 17.14 -11.40
CA LEU A 238 20.15 17.47 -12.44
C LEU A 238 20.86 18.03 -13.65
N ILE A 239 20.60 17.48 -14.83
CA ILE A 239 21.20 17.90 -16.10
C ILE A 239 20.17 18.48 -17.05
N ASP A 240 20.62 19.33 -17.97
CA ASP A 240 19.87 19.71 -19.16
C ASP A 240 20.05 18.71 -20.32
N LYS A 241 19.32 18.92 -21.42
CA LYS A 241 19.39 18.09 -22.62
C LYS A 241 20.75 18.07 -23.34
N LYS A 242 21.69 18.94 -22.95
CA LYS A 242 23.08 18.94 -23.45
C LYS A 242 24.02 18.19 -22.50
N GLY A 243 23.51 17.63 -21.42
CA GLY A 243 24.29 16.97 -20.37
C GLY A 243 25.04 17.95 -19.48
N GLN A 244 24.66 19.22 -19.45
CA GLN A 244 25.25 20.22 -18.54
C GLN A 244 24.52 20.17 -17.20
N PHE A 245 25.30 20.18 -16.10
CA PHE A 245 24.72 20.19 -14.77
C PHE A 245 24.05 21.53 -14.47
N ILE A 246 22.75 21.47 -14.21
CA ILE A 246 21.98 22.54 -13.58
C ILE A 246 22.13 22.45 -12.06
N ILE A 247 22.08 21.22 -11.53
CA ILE A 247 22.37 20.91 -10.13
C ILE A 247 23.51 19.90 -10.10
N LYS A 248 24.60 20.24 -9.42
CA LYS A 248 25.77 19.35 -9.32
C LYS A 248 25.43 18.04 -8.57
N PRO A 249 26.07 16.91 -8.91
CA PRO A 249 25.80 15.62 -8.30
C PRO A 249 26.44 15.51 -6.90
N VAL A 250 25.83 16.17 -5.91
CA VAL A 250 26.34 16.22 -4.52
C VAL A 250 25.28 15.82 -3.49
N TYR A 251 24.10 15.41 -3.95
CA TYR A 251 22.95 15.07 -3.12
C TYR A 251 22.75 13.56 -3.08
N ASN A 252 22.29 13.03 -1.95
CA ASN A 252 21.96 11.61 -1.88
C ASN A 252 20.55 11.32 -2.42
N ASP A 253 19.78 12.36 -2.75
CA ASP A 253 18.45 12.27 -3.35
C ASP A 253 18.14 13.55 -4.17
N VAL A 254 17.53 13.39 -5.34
CA VAL A 254 16.99 14.48 -6.17
C VAL A 254 15.68 14.01 -6.79
N THR A 255 14.60 14.77 -6.59
CA THR A 255 13.27 14.44 -7.10
C THR A 255 12.65 15.62 -7.84
N ILE A 256 12.18 15.41 -9.08
CA ILE A 256 11.41 16.41 -9.83
C ILE A 256 10.01 16.50 -9.21
N LEU A 257 9.61 17.72 -8.82
CA LEU A 257 8.33 17.96 -8.13
C LEU A 257 7.24 18.51 -9.07
N GLY A 258 7.52 18.68 -10.36
CA GLY A 258 6.64 19.40 -11.28
C GLY A 258 6.67 20.93 -11.08
N GLU A 259 5.87 21.64 -11.89
CA GLU A 259 5.71 23.11 -11.85
C GLU A 259 7.01 23.91 -11.70
N ASN A 260 8.06 23.47 -12.36
CA ASN A 260 9.36 24.11 -12.36
C ASN A 260 10.18 23.97 -11.06
N ARG A 261 9.93 22.94 -10.23
CA ARG A 261 10.60 22.69 -8.93
C ARG A 261 11.23 21.31 -8.79
N VAL A 262 12.25 21.23 -7.94
CA VAL A 262 13.02 20.02 -7.63
C VAL A 262 13.32 19.97 -6.13
N ALA A 263 13.11 18.83 -5.48
CA ALA A 263 13.60 18.56 -4.15
C ALA A 263 15.04 18.02 -4.22
N VAL A 264 15.94 18.55 -3.39
CA VAL A 264 17.30 18.04 -3.22
C VAL A 264 17.49 17.60 -1.78
N GLY A 265 17.97 16.37 -1.59
CA GLY A 265 18.14 15.73 -0.30
C GLY A 265 19.59 15.69 0.17
N LYS A 266 19.80 15.91 1.47
CA LYS A 266 21.04 15.57 2.17
C LYS A 266 20.75 14.50 3.20
N ALA A 267 21.61 13.50 3.29
CA ALA A 267 21.48 12.41 4.25
C ALA A 267 21.41 12.97 5.68
N ILE A 268 20.49 12.43 6.48
CA ILE A 268 20.38 12.77 7.90
C ILE A 268 21.68 12.40 8.62
N ASP A 269 22.20 11.22 8.31
CA ASP A 269 23.52 10.74 8.70
C ASP A 269 24.30 10.35 7.43
N PRO A 270 25.38 11.07 7.07
CA PRO A 270 26.20 10.74 5.92
C PRO A 270 26.83 9.33 5.95
N GLN A 271 27.01 8.74 7.12
CA GLN A 271 27.53 7.37 7.25
C GLN A 271 26.43 6.31 7.10
N LYS A 272 25.16 6.73 7.19
CA LYS A 272 23.97 5.87 7.10
C LYS A 272 22.89 6.53 6.23
N PRO A 273 23.16 6.78 4.93
CA PRO A 273 22.25 7.53 4.05
C PRO A 273 20.88 6.86 3.85
N TYR A 274 20.78 5.55 4.12
CA TYR A 274 19.54 4.77 4.08
C TYR A 274 18.55 5.12 5.21
N ILE A 275 18.97 5.84 6.25
CA ILE A 275 18.06 6.37 7.30
C ILE A 275 17.11 7.44 6.71
N GLY A 276 17.53 8.09 5.62
CA GLY A 276 16.73 9.08 4.91
C GLY A 276 17.41 10.43 4.80
N SER A 277 16.66 11.40 4.30
CA SER A 277 17.17 12.71 3.89
C SER A 277 16.43 13.86 4.58
N ARG A 278 17.12 15.01 4.70
CA ARG A 278 16.48 16.32 4.82
C ARG A 278 16.46 16.98 3.46
N PHE A 279 15.31 17.49 3.06
CA PHE A 279 15.09 18.08 1.76
C PHE A 279 15.06 19.60 1.82
N ALA A 280 15.64 20.21 0.80
CA ALA A 280 15.43 21.59 0.40
C ALA A 280 14.78 21.62 -0.99
N ILE A 281 14.15 22.74 -1.33
CA ILE A 281 13.51 22.92 -2.64
C ILE A 281 14.34 23.88 -3.46
N THR A 282 14.53 23.54 -4.73
CA THR A 282 15.15 24.41 -5.72
C THR A 282 14.17 24.73 -6.84
N ASN A 283 14.44 25.82 -7.55
CA ASN A 283 13.85 26.01 -8.87
C ASN A 283 14.62 25.20 -9.93
N TRP A 284 14.07 25.12 -11.15
CA TRP A 284 14.70 24.46 -12.30
C TRP A 284 16.02 25.08 -12.79
N LYS A 285 16.53 26.13 -12.14
CA LYS A 285 17.88 26.68 -12.37
C LYS A 285 18.86 26.28 -11.27
N GLY A 286 18.45 25.41 -10.34
CA GLY A 286 19.24 24.96 -9.21
C GLY A 286 19.35 25.98 -8.06
N GLN A 287 18.58 27.07 -8.08
CA GLN A 287 18.58 28.05 -6.99
C GLN A 287 17.73 27.52 -5.84
N LEU A 288 18.32 27.44 -4.64
CA LEU A 288 17.62 27.08 -3.41
C LEU A 288 16.54 28.13 -3.10
N LEU A 289 15.33 27.64 -2.85
CA LEU A 289 14.16 28.40 -2.41
C LEU A 289 13.90 28.23 -0.91
N THR A 290 14.40 27.15 -0.33
CA THR A 290 14.26 26.82 1.10
C THR A 290 15.57 26.23 1.64
N ASP A 291 15.69 26.18 2.96
CA ASP A 291 16.75 25.42 3.63
C ASP A 291 16.44 23.90 3.66
N PHE A 292 17.43 23.09 4.08
CA PHE A 292 17.31 21.63 4.25
C PHE A 292 16.56 21.29 5.54
N MET A 293 15.26 21.54 5.56
CA MET A 293 14.43 21.46 6.77
C MET A 293 13.27 20.47 6.66
N TYR A 294 12.99 19.96 5.46
CA TYR A 294 11.83 19.09 5.25
C TYR A 294 12.20 17.61 5.38
N ASN A 295 11.36 16.84 6.06
CA ASN A 295 11.45 15.39 6.08
C ASN A 295 10.85 14.77 4.81
N HIS A 296 9.87 15.46 4.21
CA HIS A 296 9.17 15.04 3.00
C HIS A 296 8.62 16.26 2.25
N VAL A 297 8.59 16.18 0.92
CA VAL A 297 8.00 17.17 0.01
C VAL A 297 7.19 16.42 -1.05
N SER A 298 5.90 16.74 -1.21
CA SER A 298 5.08 16.18 -2.29
C SER A 298 5.37 16.88 -3.62
N GLN A 299 4.92 16.29 -4.72
CA GLN A 299 4.80 17.02 -5.99
C GLN A 299 3.92 18.27 -5.83
N PHE A 300 4.20 19.27 -6.66
CA PHE A 300 3.38 20.46 -6.80
C PHE A 300 2.13 20.14 -7.60
N ASP A 301 0.99 20.55 -7.06
CA ASP A 301 -0.32 20.47 -7.72
C ASP A 301 -1.01 21.82 -7.59
N HIS A 302 -1.39 22.41 -8.73
CA HIS A 302 -2.04 23.73 -8.81
C HIS A 302 -1.36 24.84 -7.97
N GLY A 303 -0.03 24.89 -7.99
CA GLY A 303 0.75 25.94 -7.32
C GLY A 303 1.14 25.67 -5.87
N ILE A 304 0.74 24.54 -5.29
CA ILE A 304 1.06 24.18 -3.91
C ILE A 304 1.67 22.79 -3.79
N ALA A 305 2.51 22.59 -2.78
CA ALA A 305 3.04 21.29 -2.39
C ALA A 305 2.90 21.09 -0.88
N SER A 306 2.63 19.86 -0.44
CA SER A 306 2.69 19.47 0.96
C SER A 306 4.13 19.26 1.38
N VAL A 307 4.49 19.82 2.53
CA VAL A 307 5.78 19.60 3.19
C VAL A 307 5.58 19.10 4.61
N ASN A 308 6.52 18.29 5.07
CA ASN A 308 6.66 17.93 6.47
C ASN A 308 7.92 18.57 7.05
N GLU A 309 7.76 19.38 8.09
CA GLU A 309 8.87 20.02 8.81
C GLU A 309 8.80 19.57 10.27
N SER A 310 9.74 18.70 10.67
CA SER A 310 9.74 18.10 12.01
C SER A 310 8.43 17.35 12.32
N ASN A 311 7.54 17.93 13.14
CA ASN A 311 6.29 17.31 13.60
C ASN A 311 5.06 18.07 13.12
N LYS A 312 5.13 18.75 11.97
CA LYS A 312 4.00 19.48 11.38
C LYS A 312 4.02 19.31 9.87
N ALA A 313 2.83 19.19 9.27
CA ALA A 313 2.66 19.22 7.83
C ALA A 313 1.82 20.43 7.42
N TYR A 314 2.18 21.03 6.30
CA TYR A 314 1.53 22.22 5.75
C TYR A 314 1.84 22.36 4.26
N PHE A 315 1.24 23.37 3.62
CA PHE A 315 1.47 23.66 2.21
C PHE A 315 2.43 24.81 2.01
N ILE A 316 3.27 24.71 0.99
CA ILE A 316 4.08 25.80 0.44
C ILE A 316 3.62 26.17 -0.96
N ASP A 317 3.90 27.40 -1.37
CA ASP A 317 3.73 27.86 -2.75
C ASP A 317 5.00 27.60 -3.59
N ARG A 318 4.93 27.88 -4.89
CA ARG A 318 6.06 27.73 -5.83
C ARG A 318 7.30 28.53 -5.44
N SER A 319 7.22 29.50 -4.54
CA SER A 319 8.37 30.26 -4.05
C SER A 319 9.08 29.56 -2.89
N GLY A 320 8.55 28.44 -2.40
CA GLY A 320 9.00 27.81 -1.15
C GLY A 320 8.40 28.44 0.11
N ASN A 321 7.53 29.45 -0.04
CA ASN A 321 6.92 30.13 1.10
C ASN A 321 5.65 29.39 1.54
N ARG A 322 5.31 29.50 2.83
CA ARG A 322 4.06 28.94 3.36
C ARG A 322 2.85 29.46 2.58
N ALA A 323 2.07 28.53 2.02
CA ALA A 323 0.89 28.84 1.23
C ALA A 323 -0.17 29.57 2.10
N ARG A 324 -0.62 30.73 1.64
CA ARG A 324 -1.58 31.55 2.38
C ARG A 324 -2.97 30.91 2.37
N GLY A 325 -3.69 31.04 3.48
CA GLY A 325 -5.08 30.56 3.59
C GLY A 325 -5.26 29.06 3.74
N LEU A 326 -4.17 28.29 3.89
CA LEU A 326 -4.19 26.85 4.19
C LEU A 326 -3.62 26.57 5.59
N PRO A 327 -4.06 25.52 6.28
CA PRO A 327 -3.67 25.29 7.67
C PRO A 327 -2.26 24.73 7.83
N ILE A 328 -1.73 24.84 9.04
CA ILE A 328 -0.62 24.01 9.52
C ILE A 328 -1.24 22.94 10.41
N VAL A 329 -1.00 21.67 10.11
CA VAL A 329 -1.55 20.55 10.88
C VAL A 329 -0.45 19.99 11.77
N GLN A 330 -0.59 20.21 13.08
CA GLN A 330 0.36 19.73 14.08
C GLN A 330 0.27 18.20 14.21
N GLY A 331 1.43 17.55 14.20
CA GLY A 331 1.58 16.11 14.29
C GLY A 331 1.30 15.34 13.02
N ALA A 332 0.95 15.98 11.90
CA ALA A 332 0.70 15.30 10.64
C ALA A 332 2.02 15.05 9.89
N GLU A 333 2.10 13.89 9.24
CA GLU A 333 3.20 13.48 8.36
C GLU A 333 3.00 14.09 6.97
N SER A 334 1.76 14.14 6.49
CA SER A 334 1.41 14.74 5.21
C SER A 334 0.05 15.43 5.26
N VAL A 335 -0.15 16.40 4.37
CA VAL A 335 -1.44 17.03 4.11
C VAL A 335 -1.74 16.98 2.61
N ALA A 336 -3.01 16.85 2.24
CA ALA A 336 -3.47 16.93 0.86
C ALA A 336 -4.71 17.81 0.78
N LEU A 337 -4.78 18.66 -0.23
CA LEU A 337 -5.97 19.47 -0.47
C LEU A 337 -6.95 18.63 -1.29
N VAL A 338 -8.05 18.22 -0.68
CA VAL A 338 -9.09 17.41 -1.34
C VAL A 338 -10.36 18.26 -1.39
N GLY A 339 -10.65 18.83 -2.56
CA GLY A 339 -11.75 19.79 -2.73
C GLY A 339 -11.70 20.96 -1.72
N ARG A 340 -12.67 20.99 -0.79
CA ARG A 340 -12.77 22.01 0.27
C ARG A 340 -12.07 21.65 1.58
N LEU A 341 -11.71 20.39 1.79
CA LEU A 341 -11.08 19.91 3.01
C LEU A 341 -9.57 19.70 2.81
N VAL A 342 -8.86 19.71 3.92
CA VAL A 342 -7.47 19.29 4.01
C VAL A 342 -7.46 17.92 4.67
N ARG A 343 -7.10 16.89 3.91
CA ARG A 343 -6.80 15.56 4.45
C ARG A 343 -5.44 15.63 5.11
N ALA A 344 -5.32 15.14 6.33
CA ALA A 344 -4.05 14.98 7.02
C ALA A 344 -3.85 13.52 7.38
N MET A 345 -2.63 13.01 7.17
CA MET A 345 -2.24 11.67 7.56
C MET A 345 -1.29 11.77 8.75
N LYS A 346 -1.58 11.00 9.80
CA LYS A 346 -0.76 10.92 11.01
C LYS A 346 -0.74 9.49 11.48
N ASN A 347 0.41 8.82 11.52
CA ASN A 347 0.54 7.51 12.11
C ASN A 347 -0.50 6.53 11.54
N THR A 348 -0.65 6.48 10.21
CA THR A 348 -1.68 5.73 9.43
C THR A 348 -3.15 6.14 9.65
N ARG A 349 -3.44 7.12 10.52
CA ARG A 349 -4.80 7.63 10.74
C ARG A 349 -5.08 8.83 9.84
N ILE A 350 -6.29 8.84 9.27
CA ILE A 350 -6.79 9.98 8.48
C ILE A 350 -7.59 10.92 9.37
N ALA A 351 -7.39 12.22 9.16
CA ALA A 351 -8.25 13.28 9.66
C ALA A 351 -8.51 14.32 8.58
N TYR A 352 -9.67 14.97 8.64
CA TYR A 352 -10.05 16.05 7.75
C TYR A 352 -10.18 17.35 8.53
N PHE A 353 -9.63 18.41 7.97
CA PHE A 353 -9.69 19.77 8.48
C PHE A 353 -10.29 20.69 7.44
N ASP A 354 -10.94 21.76 7.88
CA ASP A 354 -11.28 22.84 6.96
C ASP A 354 -10.04 23.69 6.61
N ARG A 355 -10.19 24.64 5.68
CA ARG A 355 -9.09 25.52 5.26
C ARG A 355 -8.54 26.42 6.37
N LYS A 356 -9.27 26.59 7.47
CA LYS A 356 -8.83 27.34 8.65
C LYS A 356 -8.13 26.44 9.68
N GLY A 357 -8.05 25.14 9.44
CA GLY A 357 -7.42 24.17 10.33
C GLY A 357 -8.33 23.67 11.44
N ARG A 358 -9.65 23.89 11.34
CA ARG A 358 -10.62 23.32 12.29
C ARG A 358 -10.87 21.86 11.92
N LEU A 359 -10.81 20.98 12.91
CA LEU A 359 -11.10 19.56 12.71
C LEU A 359 -12.56 19.40 12.26
N VAL A 360 -12.74 18.73 11.12
CA VAL A 360 -14.06 18.39 10.55
C VAL A 360 -14.39 16.95 10.90
N TRP A 361 -13.43 16.04 10.76
CA TRP A 361 -13.62 14.62 11.03
C TRP A 361 -12.30 13.94 11.36
N ARG A 362 -12.35 12.89 12.19
CA ARG A 362 -11.23 11.95 12.41
C ARG A 362 -11.79 10.58 12.72
N GLN A 363 -11.01 9.54 12.41
CA GLN A 363 -11.35 8.17 12.79
C GLN A 363 -11.59 8.06 14.31
N ASN A 364 -12.57 7.25 14.69
CA ASN A 364 -12.93 7.05 16.10
C ASN A 364 -11.84 6.26 16.85
N THR A 365 -11.57 6.67 18.08
CA THR A 365 -10.66 5.96 19.01
C THR A 365 -11.44 5.18 20.08
N ILE A 366 -12.77 5.18 19.99
CA ILE A 366 -13.68 4.43 20.86
C ILE A 366 -14.52 3.56 19.95
N ILE A 367 -14.43 2.25 20.13
CA ILE A 367 -15.13 1.21 19.37
C ILE A 367 -16.25 0.68 20.27
N PRO A 368 -17.50 1.12 20.06
CA PRO A 368 -18.62 0.57 20.81
C PRO A 368 -18.90 -0.87 20.38
N LEU A 369 -18.98 -1.78 21.35
CA LEU A 369 -19.36 -3.19 21.14
C LEU A 369 -20.85 -3.40 21.47
N THR A 370 -21.29 -2.83 22.60
CA THR A 370 -22.68 -2.76 23.05
C THR A 370 -22.94 -1.40 23.70
N SER A 371 -24.13 -1.18 24.26
CA SER A 371 -24.38 -0.02 25.14
C SER A 371 -23.51 0.00 26.41
N ARG A 372 -22.93 -1.14 26.78
CA ARG A 372 -22.10 -1.32 27.98
C ARG A 372 -20.62 -1.41 27.64
N TYR A 373 -20.26 -2.26 26.69
CA TYR A 373 -18.87 -2.60 26.39
C TYR A 373 -18.31 -1.76 25.24
N ARG A 374 -17.05 -1.38 25.38
CA ARG A 374 -16.31 -0.66 24.35
C ARG A 374 -14.82 -0.97 24.41
N VAL A 375 -14.16 -0.85 23.27
CA VAL A 375 -12.69 -0.86 23.16
C VAL A 375 -12.20 0.57 22.94
N LEU A 376 -11.20 0.97 23.72
CA LEU A 376 -10.54 2.27 23.65
C LEU A 376 -9.16 2.08 23.01
N GLU A 377 -8.89 2.84 21.96
CA GLU A 377 -7.55 2.93 21.38
C GLU A 377 -6.67 3.82 22.27
N LYS A 378 -5.49 3.31 22.61
CA LYS A 378 -4.41 4.05 23.27
C LYS A 378 -3.21 4.13 22.35
N LYS A 379 -2.45 5.23 22.45
CA LYS A 379 -1.23 5.46 21.69
C LYS A 379 -0.01 5.36 22.60
N TYR A 380 0.99 4.62 22.15
CA TYR A 380 2.32 4.54 22.76
C TYR A 380 3.38 4.85 21.70
N GLU A 381 4.10 5.95 21.88
CA GLU A 381 5.09 6.46 20.92
C GLU A 381 6.27 7.04 21.72
N PRO A 382 7.13 6.17 22.29
CA PRO A 382 8.27 6.61 23.11
C PRO A 382 9.38 7.28 22.29
N ASN A 383 9.45 6.97 20.99
CA ASN A 383 10.50 7.39 20.07
C ASN A 383 9.89 7.57 18.67
N LYS A 384 10.53 8.38 17.80
CA LYS A 384 10.08 8.64 16.42
C LYS A 384 9.99 7.39 15.53
N ASP A 385 10.78 6.36 15.83
CA ASP A 385 10.89 5.11 15.06
C ASP A 385 10.06 3.98 15.72
N PHE A 386 9.36 4.24 16.83
CA PHE A 386 8.57 3.23 17.55
C PHE A 386 7.17 3.73 17.90
N LEU A 387 6.15 3.12 17.31
CA LEU A 387 4.75 3.50 17.46
C LEU A 387 3.87 2.26 17.65
N VAL A 388 3.01 2.27 18.67
CA VAL A 388 1.97 1.26 18.85
C VAL A 388 0.63 1.89 19.23
N PHE A 389 -0.41 1.55 18.49
CA PHE A 389 -1.79 1.69 18.94
C PHE A 389 -2.23 0.38 19.60
N TYR A 390 -2.75 0.44 20.83
CA TYR A 390 -3.11 -0.76 21.59
C TYR A 390 -4.50 -0.61 22.24
N PRO A 391 -5.22 -1.73 22.44
CA PRO A 391 -6.57 -1.70 22.98
C PRO A 391 -6.59 -1.64 24.50
N GLN A 392 -7.63 -1.01 25.02
CA GLN A 392 -8.14 -1.20 26.38
C GLN A 392 -9.64 -1.48 26.32
N VAL A 393 -10.14 -2.40 27.13
CA VAL A 393 -11.57 -2.62 27.30
C VAL A 393 -12.14 -1.77 28.42
N ASP A 394 -13.41 -1.40 28.25
CA ASP A 394 -14.22 -0.74 29.26
C ASP A 394 -15.63 -1.35 29.33
N GLY A 395 -16.20 -1.37 30.53
CA GLY A 395 -17.56 -1.85 30.82
C GLY A 395 -17.64 -3.19 31.58
N LEU A 396 -16.51 -3.81 31.94
CA LEU A 396 -16.50 -5.03 32.76
C LEU A 396 -17.14 -4.75 34.13
N LYS A 397 -17.89 -5.71 34.67
CA LYS A 397 -18.57 -5.54 35.98
C LYS A 397 -17.57 -5.40 37.13
N ASN A 398 -16.46 -6.12 37.06
CA ASN A 398 -15.43 -6.15 38.08
C ASN A 398 -14.27 -5.25 37.66
N GLU A 399 -14.10 -4.12 38.36
CA GLU A 399 -13.05 -3.13 38.07
C GLU A 399 -11.64 -3.71 38.19
N LYS A 400 -11.39 -4.60 39.15
CA LYS A 400 -10.09 -5.28 39.30
C LYS A 400 -9.81 -6.20 38.11
N ALA A 401 -10.83 -6.91 37.64
CA ALA A 401 -10.72 -7.72 36.43
C ALA A 401 -10.44 -6.83 35.20
N GLN A 402 -11.12 -5.69 35.06
CA GLN A 402 -10.87 -4.73 33.98
C GLN A 402 -9.43 -4.20 33.98
N VAL A 403 -8.91 -3.80 35.14
CA VAL A 403 -7.51 -3.35 35.26
C VAL A 403 -6.54 -4.46 34.86
N ASN A 404 -6.75 -5.69 35.34
CA ASN A 404 -5.92 -6.83 34.98
C ASN A 404 -5.97 -7.14 33.48
N VAL A 405 -7.16 -7.14 32.88
CA VAL A 405 -7.34 -7.34 31.43
C VAL A 405 -6.60 -6.27 30.64
N ASN A 406 -6.72 -5.00 31.02
CA ASN A 406 -6.07 -3.90 30.31
C ASN A 406 -4.54 -3.94 30.43
N GLU A 407 -3.99 -4.38 31.56
CA GLU A 407 -2.55 -4.59 31.70
C GLU A 407 -2.08 -5.77 30.85
N GLN A 408 -2.88 -6.84 30.79
CA GLN A 408 -2.64 -8.01 29.95
C GLN A 408 -2.70 -7.70 28.44
N LEU A 409 -3.63 -6.85 28.00
CA LEU A 409 -3.70 -6.37 26.60
C LEU A 409 -2.47 -5.54 26.26
N LYS A 410 -2.06 -4.66 27.18
CA LYS A 410 -0.85 -3.84 27.03
C LYS A 410 0.41 -4.71 26.88
N GLN A 411 0.56 -5.75 27.69
CA GLN A 411 1.68 -6.70 27.59
C GLN A 411 1.70 -7.46 26.26
N ARG A 412 0.52 -7.85 25.75
CA ARG A 412 0.38 -8.57 24.47
C ARG A 412 0.52 -7.68 23.23
N SER A 413 0.55 -6.35 23.40
CA SER A 413 0.68 -5.37 22.31
C SER A 413 2.14 -5.01 21.97
N ASN A 414 3.11 -5.83 22.42
CA ASN A 414 4.53 -5.70 22.09
C ASN A 414 5.15 -4.31 22.38
N LEU A 415 4.76 -3.69 23.50
CA LEU A 415 5.32 -2.40 23.89
C LEU A 415 6.77 -2.57 24.40
N LYS A 416 7.73 -1.87 23.76
CA LYS A 416 9.12 -1.82 24.20
C LYS A 416 9.45 -0.47 24.84
N LYS A 417 10.30 -0.44 25.85
CA LYS A 417 10.88 0.82 26.35
C LYS A 417 11.98 1.24 25.38
N VAL A 418 11.90 2.46 24.88
CA VAL A 418 12.88 3.05 23.95
C VAL A 418 13.23 4.44 24.46
N ASP A 419 14.51 4.82 24.38
CA ASP A 419 14.91 6.19 24.72
C ASP A 419 14.35 7.16 23.66
N PRO A 420 13.68 8.26 24.05
CA PRO A 420 13.12 9.23 23.09
C PRO A 420 14.13 9.85 22.12
N ASN A 421 15.42 9.87 22.45
CA ASN A 421 16.48 10.47 21.65
C ASN A 421 17.36 9.44 20.92
N GLU A 422 17.14 8.16 21.15
CA GLU A 422 17.90 7.09 20.47
C GLU A 422 17.53 7.04 18.99
N GLN A 423 18.55 6.93 18.13
CA GLN A 423 18.35 6.58 16.73
C GLN A 423 18.35 5.06 16.62
N LEU A 424 17.17 4.47 16.46
CA LEU A 424 17.06 3.04 16.16
C LEU A 424 17.62 2.75 14.76
N ASP A 425 18.00 1.50 14.52
CA ASP A 425 18.32 0.97 13.19
C ASP A 425 17.11 0.28 12.52
N TYR A 426 15.95 0.36 13.15
CA TYR A 426 14.67 -0.13 12.65
C TYR A 426 13.51 0.80 13.01
N THR A 427 12.38 0.61 12.33
CA THR A 427 11.08 1.13 12.76
C THR A 427 10.19 -0.01 13.26
N TYR A 428 9.37 0.25 14.27
CA TYR A 428 8.28 -0.64 14.66
C TYR A 428 6.96 0.13 14.64
N THR A 429 6.00 -0.40 13.89
CA THR A 429 4.62 0.09 13.90
C THR A 429 3.69 -1.02 14.35
N GLY A 430 2.87 -0.79 15.37
CA GLY A 430 1.90 -1.73 15.90
C GLY A 430 0.50 -1.13 15.96
N ASP A 431 -0.51 -1.98 15.80
CA ASP A 431 -1.92 -1.61 15.81
C ASP A 431 -2.80 -2.80 16.24
N PHE A 432 -4.11 -2.57 16.28
CA PHE A 432 -5.08 -3.61 16.57
C PHE A 432 -6.40 -3.43 15.82
N ASN A 433 -7.10 -4.56 15.63
CA ASN A 433 -8.45 -4.61 15.11
C ASN A 433 -9.35 -5.43 16.04
N VAL A 434 -10.60 -4.99 16.21
CA VAL A 434 -11.65 -5.89 16.69
C VAL A 434 -12.13 -6.70 15.49
N THR A 435 -11.96 -8.01 15.54
CA THR A 435 -12.27 -8.90 14.41
C THR A 435 -13.58 -9.65 14.61
N PHE A 436 -14.00 -9.86 15.86
CA PHE A 436 -15.26 -10.51 16.16
C PHE A 436 -15.77 -10.11 17.55
N PHE A 437 -17.06 -9.81 17.67
CA PHE A 437 -17.72 -9.67 18.96
C PHE A 437 -19.13 -10.25 18.91
N LYS A 438 -19.37 -11.30 19.70
CA LYS A 438 -20.69 -11.93 19.82
C LYS A 438 -20.94 -12.37 21.26
N ASN A 439 -22.16 -12.11 21.73
CA ASN A 439 -22.58 -12.33 23.12
C ASN A 439 -21.61 -11.68 24.12
N ASN A 440 -20.64 -12.45 24.62
CA ASN A 440 -19.65 -12.00 25.59
C ASN A 440 -18.20 -12.19 25.12
N LEU A 441 -17.97 -12.83 23.98
CA LEU A 441 -16.64 -13.02 23.43
C LEU A 441 -16.24 -11.81 22.59
N LEU A 442 -15.09 -11.24 22.92
CA LEU A 442 -14.36 -10.26 22.12
C LEU A 442 -13.10 -10.90 21.57
N VAL A 443 -12.96 -10.91 20.24
CA VAL A 443 -11.75 -11.32 19.56
C VAL A 443 -11.08 -10.09 18.96
N MET A 444 -9.80 -9.89 19.27
CA MET A 444 -9.00 -8.82 18.68
C MET A 444 -7.71 -9.37 18.08
N GLU A 445 -7.35 -8.85 16.92
CA GLU A 445 -6.04 -9.01 16.31
C GLU A 445 -5.14 -7.87 16.81
N LEU A 446 -4.00 -8.22 17.40
CA LEU A 446 -2.90 -7.32 17.72
C LEU A 446 -1.79 -7.60 16.72
N TYR A 447 -1.36 -6.60 15.97
CA TYR A 447 -0.38 -6.79 14.91
C TYR A 447 0.64 -5.68 14.87
N GLY A 448 1.74 -5.92 14.18
CA GLY A 448 2.75 -4.90 13.96
C GLY A 448 3.75 -5.30 12.89
N TYR A 449 4.68 -4.41 12.58
CA TYR A 449 5.68 -4.57 11.54
C TYR A 449 6.99 -3.93 11.97
N GLU A 450 8.03 -4.74 12.07
CA GLU A 450 9.41 -4.31 12.39
C GLU A 450 10.22 -4.24 11.09
N TYR A 451 10.71 -3.06 10.72
CA TYR A 451 11.50 -2.85 9.50
C TYR A 451 12.87 -2.29 9.83
N TYR A 452 13.92 -3.09 9.65
CA TYR A 452 15.30 -2.62 9.74
C TYR A 452 15.65 -1.78 8.52
N PHE A 453 16.29 -0.62 8.73
CA PHE A 453 16.60 0.27 7.63
C PHE A 453 17.55 -0.38 6.63
N GLY A 454 17.18 -0.37 5.36
CA GLY A 454 17.95 -1.00 4.28
C GLY A 454 17.67 -2.50 4.10
N ALA A 455 16.81 -3.11 4.93
CA ALA A 455 16.36 -4.49 4.70
C ALA A 455 15.45 -4.57 3.47
N ALA A 456 15.44 -5.75 2.82
CA ALA A 456 14.56 -6.02 1.68
C ALA A 456 13.07 -5.96 2.05
N HIS A 457 12.73 -6.42 3.25
CA HIS A 457 11.41 -6.33 3.85
C HIS A 457 11.53 -6.31 5.38
N GLY A 458 10.44 -5.96 6.06
CA GLY A 458 10.32 -6.06 7.51
C GLY A 458 9.73 -7.41 7.93
N MET A 459 9.55 -7.59 9.23
CA MET A 459 8.94 -8.78 9.81
C MET A 459 7.63 -8.40 10.51
N PRO A 460 6.48 -8.93 10.06
CA PRO A 460 5.22 -8.69 10.74
C PRO A 460 5.11 -9.53 12.01
N THR A 461 4.38 -9.00 12.98
CA THR A 461 3.98 -9.68 14.21
C THR A 461 2.46 -9.76 14.23
N LYS A 462 1.90 -10.87 14.72
CA LYS A 462 0.45 -11.08 14.83
C LYS A 462 0.14 -11.91 16.07
N ASN A 463 -0.85 -11.48 16.83
CA ASN A 463 -1.35 -12.15 18.02
C ASN A 463 -2.86 -11.95 18.11
N TYR A 464 -3.60 -12.98 18.50
CA TYR A 464 -5.04 -12.88 18.73
C TYR A 464 -5.36 -13.02 20.21
N VAL A 465 -6.33 -12.25 20.68
CA VAL A 465 -6.87 -12.37 22.04
C VAL A 465 -8.33 -12.77 21.97
N ASN A 466 -8.68 -13.86 22.64
CA ASN A 466 -10.06 -14.35 22.78
C ASN A 466 -10.52 -14.04 24.22
N LEU A 467 -11.24 -12.95 24.42
CA LEU A 467 -11.54 -12.37 25.74
C LEU A 467 -13.02 -12.46 26.09
N ASN A 468 -13.34 -13.04 27.24
CA ASN A 468 -14.69 -12.98 27.81
C ASN A 468 -14.91 -11.64 28.55
N MET A 469 -15.86 -10.84 28.06
CA MET A 469 -16.17 -9.50 28.55
C MET A 469 -16.98 -9.48 29.87
N ILE A 470 -17.45 -10.62 30.37
CA ILE A 470 -18.12 -10.72 31.67
C ILE A 470 -17.09 -10.83 32.80
N ASN A 471 -16.18 -11.80 32.69
CA ASN A 471 -15.27 -12.18 33.77
C ASN A 471 -13.80 -11.76 33.52
N GLY A 472 -13.46 -11.32 32.31
CA GLY A 472 -12.10 -10.92 31.95
C GLY A 472 -11.15 -12.07 31.67
N ARG A 473 -11.66 -13.29 31.43
CA ARG A 473 -10.85 -14.46 31.10
C ARG A 473 -10.38 -14.39 29.64
N PHE A 474 -9.09 -14.62 29.42
CA PHE A 474 -8.53 -14.90 28.09
C PHE A 474 -8.57 -16.41 27.87
N TYR A 475 -9.10 -16.86 26.74
CA TYR A 475 -9.18 -18.27 26.38
C TYR A 475 -7.93 -18.70 25.60
N GLU A 476 -7.45 -19.90 25.95
CA GLU A 476 -6.46 -20.65 25.17
C GLU A 476 -7.17 -21.66 24.26
N ILE A 477 -6.49 -22.18 23.23
CA ILE A 477 -7.10 -23.10 22.26
C ILE A 477 -7.68 -24.34 22.94
N GLY A 478 -6.99 -24.85 23.97
CA GLY A 478 -7.45 -26.00 24.76
C GLY A 478 -8.76 -25.76 25.53
N ASP A 479 -9.15 -24.50 25.79
CA ASP A 479 -10.42 -24.19 26.47
C ASP A 479 -11.65 -24.48 25.60
N LEU A 480 -11.47 -24.68 24.29
CA LEU A 480 -12.54 -24.97 23.34
C LEU A 480 -12.93 -26.46 23.33
N PHE A 481 -12.03 -27.34 23.77
CA PHE A 481 -12.15 -28.79 23.57
C PHE A 481 -12.50 -29.54 24.86
N LYS A 482 -13.13 -30.71 24.71
CA LYS A 482 -13.39 -31.61 25.83
C LYS A 482 -12.06 -32.12 26.43
N LYS A 483 -12.06 -32.40 27.74
CA LYS A 483 -10.83 -32.78 28.47
C LYS A 483 -10.22 -34.11 28.05
N ASP A 484 -11.03 -34.99 27.46
CA ASP A 484 -10.65 -36.32 26.98
C ASP A 484 -10.20 -36.32 25.50
N VAL A 485 -10.23 -35.16 24.84
CA VAL A 485 -9.80 -34.99 23.44
C VAL A 485 -8.36 -34.47 23.39
N ASP A 486 -7.53 -35.13 22.59
CA ASP A 486 -6.19 -34.64 22.26
C ASP A 486 -6.24 -33.77 21.00
N TYR A 487 -6.71 -32.53 21.19
CA TYR A 487 -6.90 -31.59 20.09
C TYR A 487 -5.60 -31.29 19.33
N VAL A 488 -4.42 -31.46 19.95
CA VAL A 488 -3.15 -31.24 19.26
C VAL A 488 -2.97 -32.29 18.17
N ILE A 489 -3.19 -33.57 18.48
CA ILE A 489 -3.09 -34.65 17.51
C ILE A 489 -4.19 -34.52 16.45
N ASP A 490 -5.44 -34.33 16.88
CA ASP A 490 -6.59 -34.33 15.98
C ASP A 490 -6.58 -33.14 15.01
N LEU A 491 -6.28 -31.92 15.48
CA LEU A 491 -6.19 -30.75 14.61
C LEU A 491 -4.96 -30.82 13.70
N SER A 492 -3.85 -31.40 14.17
CA SER A 492 -2.69 -31.62 13.32
C SER A 492 -3.03 -32.55 12.15
N ALA A 493 -3.78 -33.62 12.39
CA ALA A 493 -4.22 -34.53 11.34
C ALA A 493 -5.14 -33.82 10.32
N ILE A 494 -6.08 -32.99 10.80
CA ILE A 494 -6.97 -32.20 9.93
C ILE A 494 -6.17 -31.22 9.07
N ILE A 495 -5.20 -30.50 9.64
CA ILE A 495 -4.38 -29.54 8.90
C ILE A 495 -3.49 -30.26 7.88
N GLU A 496 -2.87 -31.39 8.24
CA GLU A 496 -2.09 -32.21 7.32
C GLU A 496 -2.96 -32.64 6.12
N GLU A 497 -4.19 -33.11 6.37
CA GLU A 497 -5.13 -33.45 5.29
C GLU A 497 -5.46 -32.24 4.41
N MET A 498 -5.71 -31.06 5.01
CA MET A 498 -5.97 -29.83 4.25
C MET A 498 -4.79 -29.47 3.35
N ILE A 499 -3.55 -29.58 3.84
CA ILE A 499 -2.33 -29.31 3.04
C ILE A 499 -2.23 -30.26 1.84
N HIS A 500 -2.63 -31.53 1.97
CA HIS A 500 -2.55 -32.50 0.88
C HIS A 500 -3.71 -32.45 -0.12
N THR A 501 -4.87 -31.92 0.29
CA THR A 501 -6.12 -32.05 -0.47
C THR A 501 -6.67 -30.75 -1.02
N ASP A 502 -6.27 -29.61 -0.47
CA ASP A 502 -6.78 -28.29 -0.86
C ASP A 502 -5.67 -27.44 -1.48
N SER A 503 -5.80 -27.22 -2.79
CA SER A 503 -4.83 -26.48 -3.62
C SER A 503 -4.54 -25.06 -3.13
N GLN A 504 -5.42 -24.48 -2.29
CA GLN A 504 -5.13 -23.19 -1.69
C GLN A 504 -3.88 -23.21 -0.79
N TYR A 505 -3.44 -24.39 -0.33
CA TYR A 505 -2.28 -24.59 0.53
C TYR A 505 -1.04 -25.13 -0.21
N ASP A 506 -1.04 -25.15 -1.56
CA ASP A 506 0.10 -25.64 -2.37
C ASP A 506 1.41 -24.86 -2.15
N TYR A 507 1.33 -23.66 -1.54
CA TYR A 507 2.49 -22.84 -1.19
C TYR A 507 3.24 -23.32 0.06
N ILE A 508 2.69 -24.29 0.81
CA ILE A 508 3.32 -24.83 2.02
C ILE A 508 4.57 -25.61 1.64
N PHE A 509 5.66 -25.40 2.37
CA PHE A 509 6.92 -26.07 2.09
C PHE A 509 6.77 -27.59 2.29
N PRO A 510 7.20 -28.41 1.31
CA PRO A 510 7.10 -29.86 1.42
C PRO A 510 7.74 -30.38 2.72
N GLY A 511 6.91 -31.02 3.55
CA GLY A 511 7.34 -31.61 4.82
C GLY A 511 7.66 -30.62 5.95
N ALA A 512 7.35 -29.33 5.82
CA ALA A 512 7.62 -28.34 6.87
C ALA A 512 6.62 -28.39 8.04
N PHE A 513 5.36 -28.74 7.78
CA PHE A 513 4.37 -28.90 8.83
C PHE A 513 4.66 -30.17 9.66
N LYS A 514 4.70 -30.03 10.99
CA LYS A 514 5.01 -31.11 11.95
C LYS A 514 3.91 -31.32 12.99
N GLY A 515 2.76 -30.68 12.81
CA GLY A 515 1.71 -30.56 13.82
C GLY A 515 1.70 -29.19 14.50
N ILE A 516 0.62 -28.92 15.23
CA ILE A 516 0.44 -27.69 15.99
C ILE A 516 1.07 -27.78 17.38
N ALA A 517 1.41 -26.63 17.97
CA ALA A 517 1.75 -26.54 19.38
C ALA A 517 0.51 -26.59 20.29
N LYS A 518 0.71 -26.89 21.58
CA LYS A 518 -0.38 -26.83 22.58
C LYS A 518 -0.92 -25.40 22.76
N ASP A 519 -0.06 -24.41 22.62
CA ASP A 519 -0.35 -22.99 22.68
C ASP A 519 -0.37 -22.33 21.29
N GLN A 520 -0.67 -23.11 20.24
CA GLN A 520 -0.70 -22.64 18.86
C GLN A 520 -1.57 -21.37 18.73
N PRO A 521 -1.07 -20.30 18.07
CA PRO A 521 -1.86 -19.12 17.80
C PRO A 521 -3.15 -19.43 17.02
N PHE A 522 -4.26 -18.89 17.52
CA PHE A 522 -5.59 -19.16 17.00
C PHE A 522 -6.56 -18.01 17.23
N TYR A 523 -7.65 -18.02 16.47
CA TYR A 523 -8.83 -17.20 16.73
C TYR A 523 -10.09 -17.89 16.24
N VAL A 524 -11.25 -17.32 16.57
CA VAL A 524 -12.56 -17.85 16.16
C VAL A 524 -13.42 -16.75 15.55
N ASP A 525 -14.29 -17.16 14.64
CA ASP A 525 -15.50 -16.40 14.29
C ASP A 525 -16.75 -17.20 14.73
N GLU A 526 -17.92 -16.82 14.23
CA GLU A 526 -19.17 -17.52 14.57
C GLU A 526 -19.23 -18.99 14.11
N MET A 527 -18.47 -19.38 13.09
CA MET A 527 -18.61 -20.69 12.44
C MET A 527 -17.30 -21.49 12.36
N ASN A 528 -16.16 -20.89 12.65
CA ASN A 528 -14.86 -21.45 12.33
C ASN A 528 -13.83 -21.22 13.44
N LEU A 529 -12.95 -22.21 13.60
CA LEU A 529 -11.65 -22.08 14.24
C LEU A 529 -10.61 -21.74 13.18
N TYR A 530 -9.72 -20.80 13.48
CA TYR A 530 -8.60 -20.43 12.64
C TYR A 530 -7.30 -20.72 13.37
N ILE A 531 -6.42 -21.49 12.74
CA ILE A 531 -5.07 -21.77 13.23
C ILE A 531 -4.07 -21.17 12.27
N PHE A 532 -3.08 -20.43 12.78
CA PHE A 532 -2.12 -19.76 11.92
C PHE A 532 -0.67 -19.92 12.39
N PHE A 533 0.23 -19.71 11.44
CA PHE A 533 1.67 -19.86 11.58
C PHE A 533 2.37 -18.54 11.22
N ALA A 534 3.55 -18.30 11.79
CA ALA A 534 4.34 -17.13 11.49
C ALA A 534 4.89 -17.17 10.04
N PRO A 535 5.23 -16.02 9.44
CA PRO A 535 5.95 -16.01 8.18
C PRO A 535 7.22 -16.84 8.25
N TYR A 536 7.53 -17.57 7.19
CA TYR A 536 8.63 -18.55 7.09
C TYR A 536 8.51 -19.82 7.94
N GLU A 537 7.51 -19.95 8.82
CA GLU A 537 7.41 -21.12 9.70
C GLU A 537 7.14 -22.40 8.91
N ILE A 538 6.14 -22.38 8.03
CA ILE A 538 5.77 -23.52 7.19
C ILE A 538 5.61 -23.17 5.69
N GLY A 539 5.76 -21.91 5.32
CA GLY A 539 5.60 -21.43 3.94
C GLY A 539 6.40 -20.15 3.68
N PRO A 540 6.49 -19.69 2.42
CA PRO A 540 7.27 -18.51 2.06
C PRO A 540 6.67 -17.23 2.67
N TYR A 541 7.49 -16.19 2.82
CA TYR A 541 7.03 -14.88 3.32
C TYR A 541 5.86 -14.29 2.53
N ALA A 542 5.82 -14.53 1.22
CA ALA A 542 4.73 -14.08 0.35
C ALA A 542 3.35 -14.64 0.77
N ALA A 543 3.31 -15.79 1.46
CA ALA A 543 2.09 -16.34 2.03
C ALA A 543 1.63 -15.63 3.31
N GLY A 544 2.43 -14.69 3.84
CA GLY A 544 2.14 -13.95 5.07
C GLY A 544 2.11 -14.88 6.29
N PHE A 545 0.94 -14.98 6.92
CA PHE A 545 0.68 -15.91 8.01
C PHE A 545 -0.17 -17.07 7.47
N PRO A 546 0.41 -18.22 7.11
CA PRO A 546 -0.37 -19.39 6.69
C PRO A 546 -1.49 -19.66 7.70
N THR A 547 -2.74 -19.67 7.25
CA THR A 547 -3.92 -19.75 8.11
C THR A 547 -4.87 -20.84 7.62
N PHE A 548 -5.21 -21.78 8.50
CA PHE A 548 -6.13 -22.87 8.26
C PHE A 548 -7.48 -22.56 8.89
N LYS A 549 -8.52 -22.48 8.05
CA LYS A 549 -9.89 -22.26 8.45
C LYS A 549 -10.59 -23.61 8.63
N ILE A 550 -10.91 -23.96 9.87
CA ILE A 550 -11.55 -25.23 10.25
C ILE A 550 -12.99 -24.94 10.69
N PRO A 551 -14.01 -25.26 9.87
CA PRO A 551 -15.39 -25.08 10.25
C PRO A 551 -15.76 -25.91 11.49
N PHE A 552 -16.45 -25.32 12.46
CA PHE A 552 -16.90 -26.03 13.67
C PHE A 552 -17.70 -27.30 13.38
N PRO A 553 -18.57 -27.38 12.35
CA PRO A 553 -19.24 -28.63 12.02
C PRO A 553 -18.29 -29.82 11.76
N LYS A 554 -17.05 -29.58 11.30
CA LYS A 554 -16.05 -30.65 11.10
C LYS A 554 -15.43 -31.17 12.41
N ILE A 555 -15.46 -30.36 13.47
CA ILE A 555 -14.80 -30.65 14.75
C ILE A 555 -15.77 -30.60 15.94
N ILE A 556 -17.09 -30.57 15.70
CA ILE A 556 -18.09 -30.32 16.74
C ILE A 556 -18.09 -31.40 17.83
N ASP A 557 -17.73 -32.64 17.46
CA ASP A 557 -17.62 -33.75 18.40
C ASP A 557 -16.40 -33.62 19.33
N MET A 558 -15.41 -32.81 18.97
CA MET A 558 -14.24 -32.49 19.80
C MET A 558 -14.52 -31.34 20.78
N ILE A 559 -15.43 -30.43 20.41
CA ILE A 559 -15.69 -29.18 21.13
C ILE A 559 -16.48 -29.46 22.42
N ASP A 560 -16.07 -28.82 23.53
CA ASP A 560 -16.87 -28.76 24.74
C ASP A 560 -18.00 -27.73 24.56
N THR A 561 -19.10 -28.16 23.95
CA THR A 561 -20.28 -27.31 23.69
C THR A 561 -21.00 -26.84 24.96
N LYS A 562 -20.63 -27.38 26.12
CA LYS A 562 -21.09 -26.91 27.44
C LYS A 562 -20.02 -26.09 28.16
N GLY A 563 -18.84 -25.99 27.57
CA GLY A 563 -17.69 -25.26 28.08
C GLY A 563 -17.89 -23.76 28.02
N GLU A 564 -17.21 -23.05 28.92
CA GLU A 564 -17.33 -21.60 29.07
C GLU A 564 -16.96 -20.85 27.78
N PHE A 565 -15.94 -21.32 27.06
CA PHE A 565 -15.47 -20.68 25.83
C PHE A 565 -16.54 -20.77 24.74
N TRP A 566 -17.05 -21.96 24.41
CA TRP A 566 -18.12 -22.12 23.41
C TRP A 566 -19.37 -21.28 23.73
N LEU A 567 -19.84 -21.34 24.98
CA LEU A 567 -21.01 -20.60 25.45
C LEU A 567 -20.80 -19.06 25.48
N SER A 568 -19.57 -18.59 25.32
CA SER A 568 -19.30 -17.15 25.29
C SER A 568 -19.74 -16.49 23.97
N PHE A 569 -19.98 -17.26 22.91
CA PHE A 569 -20.37 -16.78 21.58
C PHE A 569 -21.45 -17.62 20.85
N HIS A 570 -21.81 -18.79 21.39
CA HIS A 570 -23.01 -19.57 21.03
C HIS A 570 -23.99 -19.63 22.20
#